data_AF-A0A920U6A4-F1
#
_entry.id   AF-A0A920U6A4-F1
#
_cell.length_a   1.000
_cell.length_b   1.000
_cell.length_c   1.000
_cell.angle_alpha   90.00
_cell.angle_beta   90.00
_cell.angle_gamma   90.00
#
_symmetry.space_group_name_H-M   'P 1'
#
loop_
_entity.id
_entity.type
_entity.pdbx_description
1 polymer ?
#
loop_
_entity_poly.entity_id
_entity_poly.type
_entity_poly.pdbx_seq_one_letter_code
_entity_poly.pdbx_strand_id
1 'polypeptide(L)' 'MVEVLTGTFTVKAGHAQMLKGGVIMDVVNAEQAKIAAEAGAVAVMALERVPADIRADGGVAR' A
#
# COMPACT_ATOMS: atom_id res chain seq x y z
N MET A 1 0.30 -16.31 -30.33
CA MET A 1 0.58 -15.13 -29.49
C MET A 1 -0.46 -15.10 -28.39
N VAL A 2 -0.05 -14.98 -27.13
CA VAL A 2 -0.99 -14.77 -26.02
C VAL A 2 -1.38 -13.31 -26.01
N GLU A 3 -2.67 -13.01 -26.01
CA GLU A 3 -3.17 -11.65 -25.87
C GLU A 3 -2.94 -11.19 -24.42
N VAL A 4 -2.18 -10.11 -24.24
CA VAL A 4 -1.87 -9.58 -22.91
C VAL A 4 -3.06 -8.76 -22.42
N LEU A 5 -3.80 -9.31 -21.45
CA LEU A 5 -4.88 -8.59 -20.79
C LEU A 5 -4.31 -7.59 -19.78
N THR A 6 -4.50 -6.29 -20.02
CA THR A 6 -4.10 -5.22 -19.09
C THR A 6 -5.31 -4.44 -18.62
N GLY A 7 -5.28 -3.93 -17.39
CA GLY A 7 -6.29 -3.00 -16.85
C GLY A 7 -7.72 -3.55 -16.68
N THR A 8 -7.99 -4.80 -17.07
CA THR A 8 -9.31 -5.44 -16.95
C THR A 8 -9.69 -5.68 -15.49
N PHE A 9 -10.99 -5.86 -15.23
CA PHE A 9 -11.48 -6.19 -13.89
C PHE A 9 -10.85 -7.46 -13.35
N THR A 10 -10.77 -8.51 -14.17
CA THR A 10 -10.15 -9.79 -13.80
C THR A 10 -8.72 -9.60 -13.29
N VAL A 11 -7.91 -8.80 -13.98
CA VAL A 11 -6.52 -8.53 -13.58
C VAL A 11 -6.46 -7.71 -12.29
N LYS A 12 -7.27 -6.64 -12.16
CA LYS A 12 -7.30 -5.79 -10.96
C LYS A 12 -7.79 -6.54 -9.73
N ALA A 13 -8.87 -7.31 -9.87
CA ALA A 13 -9.42 -8.14 -8.80
C ALA A 13 -8.43 -9.24 -8.39
N GLY A 14 -7.79 -9.89 -9.37
CA GLY A 14 -6.74 -10.89 -9.11
C GLY A 14 -5.58 -10.32 -8.32
N HIS A 15 -5.09 -9.12 -8.67
CA HIS A 15 -4.03 -8.44 -7.93
C HIS A 15 -4.42 -8.17 -6.47
N ALA A 16 -5.65 -7.68 -6.23
CA ALA A 16 -6.13 -7.48 -4.86
C ALA A 16 -6.27 -8.80 -4.08
N GLN A 17 -6.65 -9.89 -4.75
CA GLN A 17 -6.72 -11.21 -4.12
C GLN A 17 -5.35 -11.76 -3.68
N MET A 18 -4.26 -11.40 -4.37
CA MET A 18 -2.90 -11.82 -3.99
C MET A 18 -2.44 -11.23 -2.65
N LEU A 19 -3.05 -10.14 -2.19
CA LEU A 19 -2.71 -9.47 -0.92
C LEU A 19 -3.43 -10.06 0.30
N LYS A 20 -4.33 -11.04 0.10
CA LYS A 20 -5.12 -11.66 1.17
C LYS A 20 -4.24 -12.33 2.21
N GLY A 21 -4.60 -12.14 3.49
CA GLY A 21 -3.87 -12.72 4.63
C GLY A 21 -2.60 -11.98 5.02
N GLY A 22 -2.23 -10.93 4.28
CA GLY A 22 -1.10 -10.07 4.61
C GLY A 22 -1.48 -8.81 5.39
N VAL A 23 -0.46 -8.08 5.81
CA VAL A 23 -0.58 -6.74 6.42
C VAL A 23 -0.05 -5.70 5.43
N ILE A 24 -0.76 -4.59 5.28
CA ILE A 24 -0.30 -3.39 4.55
C ILE A 24 0.01 -2.32 5.59
N MET A 25 1.23 -1.76 5.56
CA MET A 25 1.70 -0.79 6.56
C MET A 25 1.79 0.62 6.00
N ASP A 26 1.31 1.61 6.75
CA ASP A 26 1.49 3.03 6.49
C ASP A 26 2.96 3.43 6.72
N VAL A 27 3.58 4.12 5.76
CA VAL A 27 4.97 4.59 5.82
C VAL A 27 5.11 6.00 5.26
N VAL A 28 6.01 6.80 5.83
CA VAL A 28 6.28 8.19 5.40
C VAL A 28 7.68 8.41 4.83
N ASN A 29 8.54 7.39 4.88
CA ASN A 29 9.89 7.45 4.32
C ASN A 29 10.44 6.06 3.92
N ALA A 30 11.59 6.07 3.24
CA ALA A 30 12.22 4.85 2.74
C ALA A 30 12.74 3.91 3.83
N GLU A 31 13.09 4.43 5.01
CA GLU A 31 13.55 3.62 6.14
C GLU A 31 12.39 2.78 6.72
N GLN A 32 11.24 3.43 6.96
CA GLN A 32 10.03 2.73 7.39
C GLN A 32 9.56 1.69 6.37
N ALA A 33 9.71 1.96 5.07
CA ALA A 33 9.40 0.99 4.02
C ALA A 33 10.27 -0.28 4.11
N LYS A 34 11.58 -0.13 4.41
CA LYS A 34 12.47 -1.28 4.63
C LYS A 34 12.07 -2.07 5.87
N ILE A 35 11.78 -1.39 6.98
CA ILE A 35 11.33 -2.01 8.23
C ILE A 35 10.02 -2.79 8.01
N ALA A 36 9.06 -2.21 7.29
CA ALA A 36 7.79 -2.87 6.97
C ALA A 36 8.00 -4.15 6.14
N ALA A 37 8.88 -4.11 5.14
CA ALA A 37 9.23 -5.28 4.33
C ALA A 37 9.92 -6.36 5.17
N GLU A 38 10.88 -5.99 6.02
CA GLU A 38 11.57 -6.91 6.94
C GLU A 38 10.62 -7.54 7.96
N ALA A 39 9.59 -6.81 8.39
CA ALA A 39 8.53 -7.28 9.27
C ALA A 39 7.50 -8.20 8.57
N GLY A 40 7.60 -8.40 7.24
CA GLY A 40 6.72 -9.27 6.47
C GLY A 40 5.43 -8.62 5.95
N ALA A 41 5.38 -7.29 5.83
CA ALA A 41 4.27 -6.62 5.16
C ALA A 41 4.20 -7.04 3.68
N VAL A 42 3.00 -7.31 3.18
CA VAL A 42 2.79 -7.68 1.76
C VAL A 42 2.78 -6.49 0.82
N ALA A 43 2.55 -5.29 1.36
CA ALA A 43 2.65 -4.01 0.67
C ALA A 43 2.83 -2.88 1.70
N VAL A 44 3.18 -1.69 1.20
CA VAL A 44 3.20 -0.45 1.98
C VAL A 44 2.25 0.58 1.39
N MET A 45 1.65 1.39 2.25
CA MET A 45 0.91 2.59 1.88
C MET A 45 1.81 3.79 2.13
N ALA A 46 2.17 4.53 1.08
CA ALA A 46 3.03 5.71 1.20
C ALA A 46 2.17 6.96 1.46
N LEU A 47 2.48 7.71 2.53
CA LEU A 47 1.78 8.94 2.91
C LEU A 47 2.77 10.05 3.24
N GLU A 48 2.31 11.31 3.21
CA GLU A 48 3.11 12.43 3.72
C GLU A 48 3.25 12.40 5.24
N ARG A 49 2.20 11.96 5.94
CA ARG A 49 2.09 11.88 7.40
C ARG A 49 1.23 10.68 7.79
N VAL A 50 1.46 10.09 8.96
CA VAL A 50 0.61 9.00 9.44
C VAL A 50 -0.77 9.51 9.88
N PRO A 51 -1.82 8.68 9.89
CA PRO A 51 -3.17 9.12 10.24
C PRO A 51 -3.30 9.77 11.62
N ALA A 52 -2.45 9.39 12.58
CA ALA A 52 -2.40 10.01 13.91
C ALA A 52 -1.98 11.49 13.83
N ASP A 53 -0.92 11.78 13.09
CA ASP A 53 -0.40 13.14 12.90
C ASP A 53 -1.39 13.98 12.10
N ILE A 54 -1.98 13.43 11.04
CA ILE A 54 -3.02 14.10 10.24
C ILE A 54 -4.18 14.57 11.13
N ARG A 55 -4.62 13.74 12.09
CA ARG A 55 -5.70 14.08 13.01
C ARG A 55 -5.28 15.14 14.04
N ALA A 56 -4.03 15.12 14.49
CA ALA A 56 -3.50 16.07 15.45
C ALA A 56 -3.31 17.47 14.83
N ASP A 57 -2.77 17.53 13.62
CA ASP A 57 -2.52 18.77 12.89
C ASP A 57 -3.80 19.39 12.31
N GLY A 58 -4.77 18.56 11.93
CA GLY A 58 -5.93 18.97 11.16
C GLY A 58 -5.58 19.43 9.74
N GLY A 59 -6.50 20.17 9.11
CA GLY A 59 -6.32 20.68 7.75
C GLY A 59 -6.59 19.64 6.66
N VAL A 60 -5.99 19.84 5.48
CA VAL A 60 -6.21 18.97 4.30
C VAL A 60 -5.10 17.92 4.22
N ALA A 61 -5.47 16.65 4.36
CA ALA A 61 -4.59 15.51 4.10
C ALA A 61 -4.34 15.36 2.59
N ARG A 62 -3.12 14.99 2.20
CA ARG A 62 -2.69 14.76 0.81
C ARG A 62 -1.95 13.44 0.71
#